data_AF-A0A952J1F9-F1
#
_entry.id   AF-A0A952J1F9-F1
#
_cell.length_a   1.000
_cell.length_b   1.000
_cell.length_c   1.000
_cell.angle_alpha   90.00
_cell.angle_beta   90.00
_cell.angle_gamma   90.00
#
_symmetry.space_group_name_H-M   'P 1'
#
loop_
_entity.id
_entity.type
_entity.pdbx_description
1 polymer ?
#
loop_
_entity_poly.entity_id
_entity_poly.type
_entity_poly.pdbx_seq_one_letter_code
_entity_poly.pdbx_strand_id
1 'polypeptide(L)' 'MTKHLLIAAAASVVAVSSWLPIAQANESMYMPSLSYRTGPFAGGGTPFADGYADYFNMLNERDGGINGVK' A
#
# COMPACT_ATOMS: atom_id res chain seq x y z
N MET A 1 32.76 2.79 35.84
CA MET A 1 32.81 3.24 34.42
C MET A 1 32.09 2.29 33.46
N THR A 2 32.38 0.99 33.49
CA THR A 2 31.86 0.01 32.51
C THR A 2 30.32 -0.09 32.44
N LYS A 3 29.62 0.00 33.58
CA LYS A 3 28.15 -0.01 33.62
C LYS A 3 27.51 1.21 32.93
N HIS A 4 28.09 2.39 33.08
CA HIS A 4 27.58 3.60 32.41
C HIS A 4 27.86 3.57 30.91
N LEU A 5 28.99 2.98 30.50
CA LEU A 5 29.32 2.79 29.08
C LEU A 5 28.34 1.81 28.40
N LEU A 6 27.95 0.74 29.09
CA LEU A 6 26.93 -0.20 28.64
C LEU A 6 25.54 0.45 28.52
N ILE A 7 25.16 1.29 29.49
CA ILE A 7 23.89 2.03 29.45
C ILE A 7 23.88 3.03 28.30
N ALA A 8 24.98 3.76 28.08
CA ALA A 8 25.11 4.70 26.97
C ALA A 8 25.03 4.00 25.60
N ALA A 9 25.62 2.81 25.47
CA ALA A 9 25.53 2.00 24.25
C ALA A 9 24.11 1.45 24.00
N ALA A 10 23.40 1.03 25.06
CA ALA A 10 22.00 0.61 24.92
C ALA A 10 21.09 1.78 24.54
N ALA A 11 21.31 2.95 25.14
CA ALA A 11 20.57 4.17 24.82
C ALA A 11 20.82 4.64 23.38
N SER A 12 22.04 4.50 22.85
CA SER A 12 22.34 4.85 21.45
C SER A 12 21.68 3.90 20.45
N VAL A 13 21.59 2.60 20.76
CA VAL A 13 20.87 1.64 19.90
C VAL A 13 19.37 1.95 19.84
N VAL A 14 18.75 2.26 20.98
CA VAL A 14 17.32 2.66 21.03
C VAL A 14 17.10 4.01 20.34
N ALA A 15 18.01 4.96 20.54
CA ALA A 15 17.95 6.25 19.88
C ALA A 15 18.01 6.05 18.35
N VAL A 16 18.96 5.28 17.82
CA VAL A 16 19.10 5.05 16.37
C VAL A 16 17.91 4.26 15.79
N SER A 17 17.38 3.27 16.50
CA SER A 17 16.26 2.46 15.99
C SER A 17 14.95 3.26 15.86
N SER A 18 14.77 4.31 16.66
CA SER A 18 13.58 5.18 16.61
C SER A 18 13.47 6.06 15.35
N TRP A 19 14.56 6.19 14.57
CA TRP A 19 14.58 6.96 13.31
C TRP A 19 14.50 6.08 12.07
N LEU A 20 14.42 4.75 12.22
CA LEU A 20 14.26 3.87 11.08
C LEU A 20 12.84 4.03 10.53
N PRO A 21 12.66 4.43 9.27
CA PRO A 21 11.34 4.46 8.66
C PRO A 21 10.81 3.03 8.61
N ILE A 22 9.76 2.76 9.38
CA ILE A 22 9.00 1.52 9.29
C ILE A 22 8.07 1.70 8.10
N ALA A 23 8.24 0.88 7.06
CA ALA A 23 7.27 0.83 5.97
C ALA A 23 5.91 0.43 6.55
N GLN A 24 4.97 1.37 6.60
CA GLN A 24 3.60 1.07 7.01
C GLN A 24 2.93 0.35 5.85
N ALA A 25 2.62 -0.93 6.03
CA ALA A 25 1.74 -1.63 5.11
C ALA A 25 0.39 -0.92 5.14
N ASN A 26 -0.03 -0.40 3.99
CA ASN A 26 -1.31 0.25 3.88
C ASN A 26 -2.40 -0.82 3.87
N GLU A 27 -3.49 -0.62 4.60
CA GLU A 27 -4.60 -1.59 4.68
C GLU A 27 -5.31 -1.78 3.33
N SER A 28 -5.11 -0.81 2.42
CA SER A 28 -5.64 -0.82 1.07
C SER A 28 -4.60 -0.49 0.01
N MET A 29 -4.81 -1.00 -1.19
CA MET A 29 -3.99 -0.70 -2.36
C MET A 29 -4.78 0.19 -3.31
N TYR A 30 -4.34 1.45 -3.44
CA TYR A 30 -4.98 2.37 -4.37
C TYR A 30 -4.55 2.06 -5.81
N MET A 31 -5.50 1.63 -6.64
CA MET A 31 -5.27 1.35 -8.05
C MET A 31 -5.95 2.41 -8.94
N PRO A 32 -5.21 3.40 -9.46
CA PRO A 32 -5.80 4.49 -10.23
C PRO A 32 -6.30 4.01 -11.58
N SER A 33 -7.57 4.33 -11.90
CA SER A 33 -8.17 4.09 -13.21
C SER A 33 -8.18 5.37 -14.04
N LEU A 34 -7.20 5.52 -14.95
CA LEU A 34 -7.12 6.64 -15.88
C LEU A 34 -8.01 6.39 -17.10
N SER A 35 -9.31 6.61 -16.92
CA SER A 35 -10.33 6.27 -17.93
C SER A 35 -10.84 7.48 -18.73
N TYR A 36 -11.21 7.23 -19.99
CA TYR A 36 -11.93 8.18 -20.84
C TYR A 36 -13.36 7.69 -21.03
N ARG A 37 -14.29 8.25 -20.25
CA ARG A 37 -15.71 7.85 -20.26
C ARG A 37 -16.61 8.79 -21.05
N THR A 38 -16.03 9.80 -21.69
CA THR A 38 -16.75 10.82 -22.47
C THR A 38 -16.10 11.06 -23.83
N GLY A 39 -16.85 11.66 -24.75
CA GLY A 39 -16.40 11.97 -26.11
C GLY A 39 -16.52 10.81 -27.11
N PRO A 40 -16.03 10.98 -28.35
CA PRO A 40 -16.23 10.01 -29.44
C PRO A 40 -15.68 8.61 -29.17
N PHE A 41 -14.67 8.50 -28.30
CA PHE A 41 -14.02 7.24 -27.95
C PHE A 41 -14.61 6.57 -26.70
N ALA A 42 -15.59 7.19 -26.03
CA ALA A 42 -16.17 6.69 -24.78
C ALA A 42 -16.73 5.26 -24.87
N GLY A 43 -17.22 4.87 -26.05
CA GLY A 43 -17.76 3.52 -26.31
C GLY A 43 -16.73 2.41 -26.10
N GLY A 44 -15.43 2.69 -26.27
CA GLY A 44 -14.36 1.74 -25.94
C GLY A 44 -13.84 1.89 -24.51
N GLY A 45 -13.77 3.12 -23.99
CA GLY A 45 -13.16 3.40 -22.68
C GLY A 45 -14.02 3.02 -21.48
N THR A 46 -15.34 3.22 -21.59
CA THR A 46 -16.30 2.90 -20.51
C THR A 46 -16.29 1.42 -20.12
N PRO A 47 -16.50 0.46 -21.04
CA PRO A 47 -16.51 -0.96 -20.67
C PRO A 47 -15.15 -1.46 -20.17
N PHE A 48 -14.04 -0.90 -20.66
CA PHE A 48 -12.72 -1.22 -20.13
C PHE A 48 -12.57 -0.79 -18.67
N ALA A 49 -13.01 0.43 -18.34
CA ALA A 49 -12.90 0.97 -16.99
C ALA A 49 -13.85 0.27 -16.01
N ASP A 50 -15.03 -0.17 -16.46
CA ASP A 50 -15.95 -1.00 -15.67
C ASP A 50 -15.33 -2.37 -15.38
N GLY A 51 -14.85 -3.07 -16.42
CA GLY A 51 -14.19 -4.36 -16.26
C GLY A 51 -12.93 -4.30 -15.38
N TYR A 52 -12.17 -3.21 -15.45
CA TYR A 52 -11.04 -2.96 -14.56
C TYR A 52 -11.48 -2.92 -13.09
N ALA A 53 -12.53 -2.15 -12.77
CA ALA A 53 -13.05 -2.05 -11.40
C ALA A 53 -13.64 -3.38 -10.92
N ASP A 54 -14.45 -4.04 -11.76
CA ASP A 54 -15.08 -5.32 -11.45
C ASP A 54 -14.04 -6.41 -11.17
N TYR A 55 -12.93 -6.42 -11.90
CA TYR A 55 -11.86 -7.38 -11.67
C TYR A 55 -11.22 -7.23 -10.29
N PHE A 56 -10.92 -6.00 -9.84
CA PHE A 56 -10.35 -5.80 -8.51
C PHE A 56 -11.37 -6.04 -7.40
N ASN A 57 -12.64 -5.69 -7.61
CA ASN A 57 -13.71 -6.06 -6.67
C ASN A 57 -13.80 -7.58 -6.52
N MET A 58 -13.79 -8.32 -7.64
CA MET A 58 -13.78 -9.79 -7.62
C MET A 58 -12.56 -10.34 -6.87
N LEU A 59 -11.35 -9.82 -7.11
CA LEU A 59 -10.15 -10.27 -6.38
C LEU A 59 -10.26 -10.01 -4.87
N ASN A 60 -10.76 -8.84 -4.47
CA ASN A 60 -10.94 -8.48 -3.07
C ASN A 60 -11.97 -9.36 -2.36
N GLU A 61 -13.06 -9.71 -3.05
CA GLU A 61 -14.12 -10.57 -2.52
C GLU A 61 -13.74 -12.05 -2.52
N ARG A 62 -13.24 -12.56 -3.66
CA ARG A 62 -12.95 -13.99 -3.87
C ARG A 62 -11.65 -14.44 -3.21
N ASP A 63 -10.58 -13.66 -3.37
CA ASP A 63 -9.22 -14.07 -3.02
C ASP A 63 -8.74 -13.42 -1.71
N GLY A 64 -9.57 -12.56 -1.10
CA GLY A 64 -9.19 -11.81 0.09
C GLY A 64 -8.23 -10.66 -0.19
N GLY A 65 -8.16 -10.19 -1.44
CA GLY A 65 -7.27 -9.12 -1.87
C GLY A 65 -5.88 -9.63 -2.29
N ILE A 66 -5.01 -8.70 -2.66
CA ILE A 66 -3.67 -9.03 -3.16
C ILE A 66 -2.71 -9.11 -1.98
N ASN A 67 -2.21 -10.32 -1.69
CA ASN A 67 -1.42 -10.61 -0.48
C ASN A 67 -2.15 -10.22 0.84
N GLY A 68 -3.48 -10.29 0.84
CA GLY A 68 -4.31 -9.93 2.00
C GLY A 68 -4.65 -8.44 2.13
N VAL A 69 -4.30 -7.60 1.14
CA VAL A 69 -4.59 -6.16 1.11
C VAL A 69 -5.74 -5.88 0.13
N LYS A 70 -6.74 -5.07 0.52
CA LYS A 70 -7.97 -4.80 -0.26
C LYS A 70 -8.20 -3.34 -0.54
#